data_AF-A0A973TPG9-F1
#
_entry.id   AF-A0A973TPG9-F1
#
_cell.length_a   1.000
_cell.length_b   1.000
_cell.length_c   1.000
_cell.angle_alpha   90.00
_cell.angle_beta   90.00
_cell.angle_gamma   90.00
#
_symmetry.space_group_name_H-M   'P 1'
#
loop_
_entity.id
_entity.type
_entity.pdbx_description
1 polymer ?
#
loop_
_entity_poly.entity_id
_entity_poly.type
_entity_poly.pdbx_seq_one_letter_code
_entity_poly.pdbx_strand_id
1 'polypeptide(L)'
;MTSTAELSSPASANTALTNSAVDADYTLDHKYTRESGRIYLSGVQALVRLPLMQKLRDEAAGLNTAGFVSGYRGSPLGGFDLELWRARKHLEGKSVKFTPGLNEDLGATMVWGTQQTNLFPGAKVEGVFGMWYGKGPGVDRTGDVFKHANAAGTAPKGGVLALAAD
;
A
#
# COMPACT_ATOMS: atom_id res chain seq x y z
N MET A 1 -3.80 5.25 25.12
CA MET A 1 -3.85 6.22 24.00
C MET A 1 -4.68 5.59 22.90
N THR A 2 -5.94 6.02 22.79
CA THR A 2 -6.94 5.51 21.85
C THR A 2 -6.64 6.02 20.46
N SER A 3 -6.46 5.08 19.52
CA SER A 3 -6.32 5.32 18.09
C SER A 3 -7.51 6.15 17.58
N THR A 4 -7.27 7.39 17.16
CA THR A 4 -8.28 8.32 16.60
C THR A 4 -8.60 8.04 15.13
N ALA A 5 -8.16 6.93 14.57
CA ALA A 5 -8.68 6.45 13.30
C ALA A 5 -9.99 5.68 13.55
N GLU A 6 -11.09 6.41 13.74
CA GLU A 6 -12.39 5.83 13.44
C GLU A 6 -12.37 5.44 11.96
N LEU A 7 -12.35 4.13 11.70
CA LEU A 7 -12.62 3.55 10.39
C LEU A 7 -13.86 4.25 9.84
N SER A 8 -13.74 4.87 8.68
CA SER A 8 -14.73 5.75 8.07
C SER A 8 -16.08 5.05 7.90
N SER A 9 -16.92 5.13 8.93
CA SER A 9 -18.36 4.86 8.86
C SER A 9 -18.99 5.86 7.87
N PRO A 10 -20.11 5.53 7.19
CA PRO A 10 -20.90 6.51 6.43
C PRO A 10 -21.24 7.77 7.24
N ALA A 11 -21.24 7.68 8.58
CA ALA A 11 -21.38 8.81 9.50
C ALA A 11 -20.25 9.86 9.39
N SER A 12 -19.06 9.49 8.90
CA SER A 12 -17.94 10.41 8.68
C SER A 12 -18.25 11.48 7.62
N ALA A 13 -19.17 11.19 6.69
CA ALA A 13 -19.66 12.16 5.71
C ALA A 13 -20.46 13.32 6.33
N ASN A 14 -20.99 13.12 7.55
CA ASN A 14 -21.79 14.11 8.29
C ASN A 14 -21.02 14.76 9.44
N THR A 15 -19.69 14.68 9.44
CA THR A 15 -18.85 15.37 10.44
C THR A 15 -18.73 16.86 10.13
N ALA A 16 -18.46 17.70 11.14
CA ALA A 16 -18.23 19.14 10.92
C ALA A 16 -17.08 19.45 9.94
N LEU A 17 -16.22 18.47 9.62
CA LEU A 17 -15.20 18.51 8.57
C LEU A 17 -15.79 18.60 7.14
N THR A 18 -17.07 18.27 6.95
CA THR A 18 -17.77 18.33 5.67
C THR A 18 -18.70 19.52 5.53
N ASN A 19 -18.93 20.28 6.62
CA ASN A 19 -19.76 21.48 6.62
C ASN A 19 -19.07 22.62 5.83
N SER A 20 -19.38 22.66 4.53
CA SER A 20 -19.53 23.86 3.70
C SER A 20 -18.46 24.95 3.80
N ALA A 21 -17.18 24.55 3.72
CA ALA A 21 -16.15 25.43 3.17
C ALA A 21 -15.75 24.91 1.78
N VAL A 22 -15.87 25.75 0.76
CA VAL A 22 -15.21 25.54 -0.53
C VAL A 22 -13.71 25.52 -0.25
N ASP A 23 -13.06 24.41 -0.57
CA ASP A 23 -11.61 24.24 -0.39
C ASP A 23 -10.89 24.84 -1.59
N ALA A 24 -10.66 26.16 -1.53
CA ALA A 24 -10.10 26.92 -2.66
C ALA A 24 -8.67 26.49 -3.04
N ASP A 25 -7.94 25.90 -2.10
CA ASP A 25 -6.57 25.42 -2.31
C ASP A 25 -6.53 23.98 -2.85
N TYR A 26 -7.68 23.31 -3.03
CA TYR A 26 -7.72 21.90 -3.41
C TYR A 26 -7.17 21.66 -4.83
N THR A 27 -6.22 20.72 -4.95
CA THR A 27 -5.71 20.23 -6.23
C THR A 27 -5.93 18.72 -6.38
N LEU A 28 -5.94 18.22 -7.63
CA LEU A 28 -6.02 16.78 -7.89
C LEU A 28 -4.81 16.00 -7.37
N ASP A 29 -3.71 16.67 -7.04
CA ASP A 29 -2.50 16.05 -6.50
C ASP A 29 -2.64 15.74 -5.00
N HIS A 30 -3.55 16.44 -4.30
CA HIS A 30 -3.80 16.23 -2.86
C HIS A 30 -4.22 14.80 -2.52
N LYS A 31 -4.73 14.03 -3.49
CA LYS A 31 -4.97 12.59 -3.32
C LYS A 31 -3.72 11.79 -2.96
N TYR A 32 -2.50 12.33 -3.16
CA TYR A 32 -1.24 11.70 -2.71
C TYR A 32 -0.45 12.54 -1.70
N THR A 33 -0.61 13.87 -1.70
CA THR A 33 0.28 14.78 -0.94
C THR A 33 -0.33 15.36 0.34
N ARG A 34 -1.65 15.56 0.38
CA ARG A 34 -2.29 16.23 1.53
C ARG A 34 -2.39 15.28 2.72
N GLU A 35 -1.93 15.69 3.89
CA GLU A 35 -1.88 14.84 5.09
C GLU A 35 -3.12 14.97 6.01
N SER A 36 -3.87 16.06 5.89
CA SER A 36 -5.06 16.34 6.70
C SER A 36 -6.21 16.91 5.89
N GLY A 37 -7.44 16.79 6.39
CA GLY A 37 -8.64 17.26 5.71
C GLY A 37 -9.14 16.30 4.62
N ARG A 38 -9.93 16.84 3.68
CA ARG A 38 -10.63 16.04 2.67
C ARG A 38 -9.80 15.83 1.41
N ILE A 39 -9.94 14.65 0.83
CA ILE A 39 -9.40 14.26 -0.46
C ILE A 39 -10.45 13.47 -1.24
N TYR A 40 -10.41 13.61 -2.56
CA TYR A 40 -11.25 12.84 -3.49
C TYR A 40 -10.37 11.85 -4.23
N LEU A 41 -10.76 10.58 -4.21
CA LEU A 41 -10.01 9.49 -4.81
C LEU A 41 -10.94 8.37 -5.27
N SER A 42 -10.57 7.69 -6.35
CA SER A 42 -11.18 6.41 -6.72
C SER A 42 -10.71 5.29 -5.80
N GLY A 43 -11.37 4.14 -5.81
CA GLY A 43 -10.91 2.96 -5.04
C GLY A 43 -9.47 2.55 -5.40
N VAL A 44 -9.11 2.58 -6.69
CA VAL A 44 -7.74 2.30 -7.15
C VAL A 44 -6.75 3.33 -6.60
N GLN A 45 -7.11 4.61 -6.61
CA GLN A 45 -6.26 5.66 -6.03
C GLN A 45 -6.11 5.53 -4.51
N ALA A 46 -7.13 5.01 -3.82
CA ALA A 46 -7.04 4.64 -2.41
C ALA A 46 -5.94 3.61 -2.18
N LEU A 47 -5.93 2.54 -2.99
CA LEU A 47 -4.93 1.48 -2.92
C LEU A 47 -3.51 2.00 -3.18
N VAL A 48 -3.33 2.90 -4.15
CA VAL A 48 -2.04 3.56 -4.42
C VAL A 48 -1.61 4.44 -3.24
N ARG A 49 -2.55 5.07 -2.55
CA ARG A 49 -2.28 5.95 -1.41
C ARG A 49 -1.90 5.16 -0.14
N LEU A 50 -2.39 3.93 0.04
CA LEU A 50 -2.15 3.13 1.25
C LEU A 50 -0.65 2.99 1.60
N PRO A 51 0.26 2.63 0.69
CA PRO A 51 1.70 2.60 0.96
C PRO A 51 2.28 3.95 1.43
N LEU A 52 1.79 5.06 0.89
CA LEU A 52 2.21 6.40 1.31
C LEU A 52 1.77 6.68 2.75
N MET A 53 0.54 6.28 3.10
CA MET A 53 0.00 6.44 4.46
C MET A 53 0.74 5.56 5.46
N GLN A 54 1.11 4.34 5.08
CA GLN A 54 1.94 3.49 5.93
C GLN A 54 3.31 4.14 6.18
N LYS A 55 3.96 4.68 5.14
CA LYS A 55 5.24 5.39 5.32
C LYS A 55 5.10 6.58 6.26
N LEU A 56 4.07 7.41 6.10
CA LEU A 56 3.84 8.57 6.99
C LEU A 56 3.63 8.14 8.44
N ARG A 57 2.90 7.04 8.67
CA ARG A 57 2.69 6.47 10.00
C ARG A 57 4.01 6.00 10.62
N ASP A 58 4.84 5.31 9.84
CA ASP A 58 6.13 4.81 10.29
C ASP A 58 7.10 5.96 10.59
N GLU A 59 7.14 6.99 9.75
CA GLU A 59 7.93 8.22 9.98
C GLU A 59 7.50 8.93 11.27
N ALA A 60 6.19 9.06 11.51
CA ALA A 60 5.66 9.64 12.74
C ALA A 60 6.02 8.82 14.00
N ALA A 61 6.24 7.51 13.85
CA ALA A 61 6.72 6.62 14.90
C ALA A 61 8.26 6.56 15.00
N GLY A 62 9.00 7.31 14.17
CA GLY A 62 10.45 7.33 14.15
C GLY A 62 11.10 6.09 13.51
N LEU A 63 10.36 5.35 12.68
CA LEU A 63 10.83 4.12 12.02
C LEU A 63 11.41 4.40 10.63
N ASN A 64 12.57 3.84 10.33
CA ASN A 64 13.15 3.85 8.99
C ASN A 64 12.70 2.62 8.19
N THR A 65 11.47 2.65 7.68
CA THR A 65 10.89 1.61 6.81
C THR A 65 10.88 2.01 5.33
N ALA A 66 10.69 1.03 4.44
CA ALA A 66 10.40 1.26 3.03
C ALA A 66 9.18 0.46 2.58
N GLY A 67 8.60 0.84 1.43
CA GLY A 67 7.46 0.14 0.85
C GLY A 67 7.86 -0.66 -0.39
N PHE A 68 7.21 -1.80 -0.61
CA PHE A 68 7.35 -2.58 -1.84
C PHE A 68 6.00 -3.05 -2.35
N VAL A 69 5.69 -2.72 -3.60
CA VAL A 69 4.45 -3.12 -4.28
C VAL A 69 4.80 -4.00 -5.47
N SER A 70 4.10 -5.12 -5.61
CA SER A 70 4.29 -6.04 -6.72
C SER A 70 3.04 -6.89 -6.93
N GLY A 71 2.88 -7.47 -8.11
CA GLY A 71 1.67 -8.22 -8.46
C GLY A 71 1.51 -8.33 -9.96
N TYR A 72 0.36 -8.85 -10.38
CA TYR A 72 0.05 -9.03 -11.79
C TYR A 72 -1.32 -8.48 -12.14
N ARG A 73 -1.42 -7.92 -13.35
CA ARG A 73 -2.60 -7.17 -13.79
C ARG A 73 -3.81 -8.08 -13.93
N GLY A 74 -4.96 -7.58 -13.53
CA GLY A 74 -6.25 -8.25 -13.70
C GLY A 74 -7.39 -7.25 -13.87
N SER A 75 -8.52 -7.71 -14.41
CA SER A 75 -9.71 -6.87 -14.60
C SER A 75 -10.29 -6.29 -13.31
N PRO A 76 -10.33 -6.98 -12.15
CA PRO A 76 -10.98 -6.44 -10.95
C PRO A 76 -10.20 -5.28 -10.31
N LEU A 77 -8.88 -5.24 -10.53
CA LEU A 77 -8.00 -4.10 -10.20
C LEU A 77 -7.55 -3.39 -11.48
N GLY A 78 -8.46 -3.25 -12.43
CA GLY A 78 -8.21 -2.59 -13.70
C GLY A 78 -7.60 -1.21 -13.50
N GLY A 79 -6.45 -0.96 -14.12
CA GLY A 79 -5.76 0.33 -14.04
C GLY A 79 -4.93 0.55 -12.78
N PHE A 80 -4.82 -0.41 -11.84
CA PHE A 80 -4.00 -0.24 -10.64
C PHE A 80 -2.52 -0.02 -10.96
N ASP A 81 -1.91 -0.86 -11.79
CA ASP A 81 -0.53 -0.66 -12.27
C ASP A 81 -0.32 0.70 -12.93
N LEU A 82 -1.33 1.14 -13.71
CA LEU A 82 -1.27 2.41 -14.42
C LEU A 82 -1.27 3.58 -13.43
N GLU A 83 -2.12 3.52 -12.41
CA GLU A 83 -2.12 4.51 -11.32
C GLU A 83 -0.84 4.45 -10.49
N LEU A 84 -0.26 3.26 -10.24
CA LEU A 84 1.05 3.11 -9.59
C LEU A 84 2.17 3.77 -10.41
N TRP A 85 2.19 3.61 -11.75
CA TRP A 85 3.15 4.32 -12.60
C TRP A 85 2.92 5.82 -12.62
N ARG A 86 1.66 6.27 -12.68
CA ARG A 86 1.33 7.71 -12.60
C ARG A 86 1.78 8.31 -11.28
N ALA A 87 1.63 7.58 -10.18
CA ALA A 87 2.01 8.02 -8.85
C ALA A 87 3.49 7.78 -8.50
N ARG A 88 4.30 7.26 -9.44
CA ARG A 88 5.69 6.84 -9.21
C ARG A 88 6.53 7.88 -8.46
N LYS A 89 6.40 9.16 -8.83
CA LYS A 89 7.13 10.26 -8.17
C LYS A 89 6.79 10.37 -6.67
N HIS A 90 5.51 10.21 -6.31
CA HIS A 90 5.08 10.24 -4.91
C HIS A 90 5.54 9.00 -4.15
N LEU A 91 5.47 7.82 -4.79
CA LEU A 91 5.93 6.55 -4.22
C LEU A 91 7.44 6.59 -3.94
N GLU A 92 8.25 6.96 -4.93
CA GLU A 92 9.71 7.07 -4.76
C GLU A 92 10.08 8.13 -3.71
N GLY A 93 9.36 9.26 -3.66
CA GLY A 93 9.54 10.28 -2.63
C GLY A 93 9.27 9.80 -1.20
N LYS A 94 8.57 8.68 -1.03
CA LYS A 94 8.29 8.01 0.26
C LYS A 94 8.97 6.64 0.36
N SER A 95 10.03 6.40 -0.41
CA SER A 95 10.77 5.13 -0.40
C SER A 95 9.90 3.91 -0.67
N VAL A 96 8.85 4.06 -1.48
CA VAL A 96 7.98 2.97 -1.94
C VAL A 96 8.38 2.60 -3.37
N LYS A 97 8.79 1.34 -3.57
CA LYS A 97 9.15 0.82 -4.88
C LYS A 97 8.02 -0.04 -5.44
N PHE A 98 7.58 0.28 -6.65
CA PHE A 98 6.69 -0.59 -7.42
C PHE A 98 7.50 -1.39 -8.44
N THR A 99 7.34 -2.71 -8.44
CA THR A 99 7.90 -3.61 -9.46
C THR A 99 6.80 -4.57 -9.92
N PRO A 100 6.31 -4.48 -11.17
CA PRO A 100 5.31 -5.42 -11.66
C PRO A 100 5.90 -6.83 -11.76
N GLY A 101 5.11 -7.83 -11.38
CA GLY A 101 5.45 -9.23 -11.57
C GLY A 101 5.27 -9.66 -13.02
N LEU A 102 6.00 -10.70 -13.43
CA LEU A 102 5.73 -11.41 -14.69
C LEU A 102 4.43 -12.23 -14.60
N ASN A 103 4.09 -12.68 -13.39
CA ASN A 103 2.88 -13.39 -13.03
C ASN A 103 2.61 -13.19 -11.52
N GLU A 104 1.47 -13.69 -11.04
CA GLU A 104 1.06 -13.55 -9.64
C GLU A 104 2.06 -14.16 -8.65
N ASP A 105 2.59 -15.35 -8.94
CA ASP A 105 3.50 -16.11 -8.07
C ASP A 105 4.85 -15.40 -7.90
N LEU A 106 5.41 -14.90 -9.00
CA LEU A 106 6.64 -14.10 -8.96
C LEU A 106 6.37 -12.78 -8.25
N GLY A 107 5.19 -12.20 -8.49
CA GLY A 107 4.67 -11.05 -7.78
C GLY A 107 4.73 -11.25 -6.26
N ALA A 108 4.16 -12.36 -5.79
CA ALA A 108 4.09 -12.71 -4.38
C ALA A 108 5.45 -13.07 -3.80
N THR A 109 6.28 -13.82 -4.55
CA THR A 109 7.62 -14.21 -4.10
C THR A 109 8.52 -12.99 -3.92
N MET A 110 8.42 -12.00 -4.80
CA MET A 110 9.14 -10.73 -4.61
C MET A 110 8.72 -10.03 -3.32
N VAL A 111 7.40 -9.95 -3.04
CA VAL A 111 6.89 -9.35 -1.81
C VAL A 111 7.34 -10.14 -0.59
N TRP A 112 7.25 -11.47 -0.62
CA TRP A 112 7.71 -12.32 0.47
C TRP A 112 9.22 -12.18 0.73
N GLY A 113 10.03 -12.07 -0.32
CA GLY A 113 11.48 -11.82 -0.18
C GLY A 113 11.80 -10.53 0.57
N THR A 114 10.97 -9.49 0.46
CA THR A 114 11.15 -8.26 1.24
C THR A 114 10.97 -8.45 2.75
N GLN A 115 10.32 -9.53 3.18
CA GLN A 115 10.12 -9.83 4.59
C GLN A 115 11.36 -10.50 5.23
N GLN A 116 12.39 -10.75 4.43
CA GLN A 116 13.64 -11.39 4.84
C GLN A 116 14.81 -10.40 4.93
N THR A 117 14.54 -9.08 4.90
CA THR A 117 15.58 -8.03 4.85
C THR A 117 16.59 -8.10 6.00
N ASN A 118 16.18 -8.58 7.16
CA ASN A 118 17.02 -8.64 8.36
C ASN A 118 17.65 -10.04 8.59
N LEU A 119 17.52 -10.97 7.63
CA LEU A 119 18.19 -12.27 7.71
C LEU A 119 19.70 -12.18 7.37
N PHE A 120 20.10 -11.14 6.64
CA PHE A 120 21.49 -10.94 6.20
C PHE A 120 21.97 -9.53 6.57
N PRO A 121 23.27 -9.35 6.83
CA PRO A 121 23.84 -8.01 7.07
C PRO A 121 23.72 -7.13 5.82
N GLY A 122 23.59 -5.81 6.02
CA GLY A 122 23.54 -4.83 4.92
C GLY A 122 22.14 -4.27 4.62
N ALA A 123 21.14 -4.58 5.45
CA ALA A 123 19.83 -3.93 5.40
C ALA A 123 19.97 -2.40 5.54
N LYS A 124 19.35 -1.65 4.62
CA LYS A 124 19.34 -0.17 4.62
C LYS A 124 18.16 0.43 5.38
N VAL A 125 17.20 -0.40 5.74
CA VAL A 125 15.94 -0.06 6.40
C VAL A 125 15.64 -1.10 7.46
N GLU A 126 14.86 -0.72 8.47
CA GLU A 126 14.53 -1.58 9.60
C GLU A 126 13.44 -2.63 9.26
N GLY A 127 12.68 -2.37 8.20
CA GLY A 127 11.67 -3.27 7.67
C GLY A 127 11.08 -2.76 6.35
N VAL A 128 10.43 -3.67 5.62
CA VAL A 128 9.75 -3.35 4.37
C VAL A 128 8.29 -3.78 4.48
N PHE A 129 7.36 -2.84 4.38
CA PHE A 129 5.95 -3.16 4.25
C PHE A 129 5.62 -3.44 2.78
N GLY A 130 4.83 -4.48 2.55
CA GLY A 130 4.53 -5.04 1.24
C GLY A 130 3.07 -4.86 0.84
N MET A 131 2.84 -4.73 -0.46
CA MET A 131 1.52 -4.91 -1.05
C MET A 131 1.62 -5.84 -2.24
N TRP A 132 0.80 -6.90 -2.21
CA TRP A 132 0.62 -7.81 -3.34
C TRP A 132 -0.75 -7.59 -3.97
N TYR A 133 -0.87 -7.73 -5.29
CA TYR A 133 -2.16 -7.75 -5.98
C TYR A 133 -2.23 -8.82 -7.07
N GLY A 134 -3.41 -9.43 -7.22
CA GLY A 134 -3.68 -10.42 -8.24
C GLY A 134 -5.19 -10.68 -8.39
N LYS A 135 -5.56 -11.35 -9.48
CA LYS A 135 -6.95 -11.77 -9.75
C LYS A 135 -7.24 -13.16 -9.16
N GLY A 136 -8.50 -13.48 -8.90
CA GLY A 136 -8.96 -14.77 -8.32
C GLY A 136 -8.19 -16.01 -8.78
N PRO A 137 -8.17 -16.38 -10.08
CA PRO A 137 -7.43 -17.56 -10.54
C PRO A 137 -5.91 -17.51 -10.28
N GLY A 138 -5.35 -16.30 -10.23
CA GLY A 138 -3.96 -16.07 -9.86
C GLY A 138 -3.72 -16.25 -8.37
N VAL A 139 -4.66 -15.82 -7.51
CA VAL A 139 -4.64 -16.07 -6.06
C VAL A 139 -4.56 -17.57 -5.77
N ASP A 140 -5.42 -18.36 -6.42
CA ASP A 140 -5.44 -19.82 -6.24
C ASP A 140 -4.10 -20.46 -6.62
N ARG A 141 -3.53 -20.04 -7.75
CA ARG A 141 -2.23 -20.52 -8.25
C ARG A 141 -1.06 -20.13 -7.35
N THR A 142 -1.12 -18.93 -6.77
CA THR A 142 -0.13 -18.38 -5.84
C THR A 142 -0.23 -18.98 -4.43
N GLY A 143 -1.18 -19.89 -4.18
CA GLY A 143 -1.42 -20.48 -2.86
C GLY A 143 -0.20 -21.12 -2.20
N ASP A 144 0.75 -21.68 -2.96
CA ASP A 144 1.99 -22.22 -2.41
C ASP A 144 2.88 -21.14 -1.77
N VAL A 145 3.04 -20.01 -2.46
CA VAL A 145 3.80 -18.85 -1.94
C VAL A 145 3.14 -18.31 -0.67
N PHE A 146 1.80 -18.22 -0.64
CA PHE A 146 1.09 -17.77 0.56
C PHE A 146 1.24 -18.73 1.73
N LYS A 147 1.22 -20.05 1.51
CA LYS A 147 1.47 -21.04 2.56
C LYS A 147 2.86 -20.87 3.15
N HIS A 148 3.88 -20.75 2.30
CA HIS A 148 5.25 -20.55 2.75
C HIS A 148 5.45 -19.21 3.46
N ALA A 149 4.88 -18.12 2.93
CA ALA A 149 4.95 -16.81 3.57
C ALA A 149 4.24 -16.79 4.93
N ASN A 150 3.07 -17.43 5.05
CA ASN A 150 2.35 -17.54 6.31
C ASN A 150 3.12 -18.37 7.34
N ALA A 151 3.74 -19.46 6.92
CA ALA A 151 4.56 -20.30 7.81
C ALA A 151 5.84 -19.61 8.27
N ALA A 152 6.51 -18.86 7.38
CA ALA A 152 7.73 -18.12 7.70
C ALA A 152 7.47 -16.83 8.50
N GLY A 153 6.28 -16.24 8.35
CA GLY A 153 5.92 -14.97 8.96
C GLY A 153 6.45 -13.76 8.19
N THR A 154 6.25 -12.58 8.78
CA THR A 154 6.69 -11.28 8.24
C THR A 154 7.70 -10.61 9.17
N ALA A 155 8.49 -9.67 8.64
CA ALA A 155 9.44 -8.93 9.48
C ALA A 155 8.70 -8.09 10.54
N PRO A 156 9.26 -7.90 11.76
CA PRO A 156 8.58 -7.16 12.83
C PRO A 156 8.16 -5.73 12.47
N LYS A 157 8.93 -5.06 11.61
CA LYS A 157 8.65 -3.71 11.08
C LYS A 157 8.27 -3.73 9.59
N GLY A 158 7.79 -4.89 9.13
CA GLY A 158 7.30 -5.11 7.77
C GLY A 158 5.79 -5.38 7.78
N GLY A 159 5.40 -6.48 7.16
CA GLY A 159 4.00 -6.87 7.00
C GLY A 159 3.55 -6.70 5.56
N VAL A 160 2.57 -7.50 5.14
CA VAL A 160 2.11 -7.55 3.75
C VAL A 160 0.59 -7.47 3.68
N LEU A 161 0.08 -6.57 2.83
CA LEU A 161 -1.33 -6.55 2.43
C LEU A 161 -1.49 -7.27 1.09
N ALA A 162 -2.20 -8.41 1.10
CA ALA A 162 -2.54 -9.14 -0.11
C ALA A 162 -3.92 -8.74 -0.64
N LEU A 163 -3.97 -8.21 -1.86
CA LEU A 163 -5.19 -7.80 -2.55
C LEU A 163 -5.61 -8.91 -3.53
N ALA A 164 -6.45 -9.83 -3.03
CA ALA A 164 -7.09 -10.87 -3.82
C ALA A 164 -8.37 -10.31 -4.46
N ALA A 165 -8.29 -9.93 -5.72
CA ALA A 165 -9.38 -9.24 -6.40
C ALA A 165 -10.25 -10.21 -7.22
N ASP A 166 -11.56 -10.01 -7.15
CA ASP A 166 -12.61 -10.82 -7.78
C ASP A 166 -13.53 -9.95 -8.64
#